data_AF-A0A0L6Z8C8-F1
#
_entry.id   AF-A0A0L6Z8C8-F1
#
_cell.length_a   1.000
_cell.length_b   1.000
_cell.length_c   1.000
_cell.angle_alpha   90.00
_cell.angle_beta   90.00
_cell.angle_gamma   90.00
#
_symmetry.space_group_name_H-M   'P 1'
#
loop_
_entity.id
_entity.type
_entity.pdbx_description
1 polymer ?
#
loop_
_entity_poly.entity_id
_entity_poly.type
_entity_poly.pdbx_seq_one_letter_code
_entity_poly.pdbx_strand_id
1 'polypeptide(L)'
;MEEVYDGLIIIQVKYPKCLHISDKHFSVKHEHLPIGEGELDFKLIFQKYLKGYQGKIIFEVVDEDEIIINSKDIIQNCNCH
;
A
#
# COMPACT_ATOMS: atom_id res chain seq x y z
N MET A 1 -7.85 8.46 -19.79
CA MET A 1 -7.19 7.63 -18.77
C MET A 1 -7.44 8.29 -17.43
N GLU A 2 -8.56 7.92 -16.83
CA GLU A 2 -9.25 8.61 -15.73
C GLU A 2 -9.02 7.89 -14.39
N GLU A 3 -8.37 6.72 -14.42
CA GLU A 3 -8.35 5.76 -13.29
C GLU A 3 -7.37 6.13 -12.16
N VAL A 4 -6.44 7.07 -12.38
CA VAL A 4 -5.43 7.45 -11.36
C VAL A 4 -5.96 8.55 -10.41
N TYR A 5 -6.93 9.36 -10.86
CA TYR A 5 -7.46 10.47 -10.06
C TYR A 5 -8.57 10.05 -9.08
N ASP A 6 -9.26 8.95 -9.34
CA ASP A 6 -10.34 8.46 -8.46
C ASP A 6 -9.82 7.84 -7.16
N GLY A 7 -8.63 7.22 -7.18
CA GLY A 7 -8.09 6.50 -6.01
C GLY A 7 -7.85 7.39 -4.78
N LEU A 8 -7.29 8.58 -4.98
CA LEU A 8 -7.00 9.53 -3.88
C LEU A 8 -8.25 10.19 -3.32
N ILE A 9 -9.28 10.43 -4.14
CA ILE A 9 -10.55 11.04 -3.72
C ILE A 9 -11.39 10.02 -2.93
N ILE A 10 -11.39 8.75 -3.32
CA ILE A 10 -12.14 7.69 -2.64
C ILE A 10 -11.65 7.48 -1.20
N ILE A 11 -10.33 7.57 -0.95
CA ILE A 11 -9.74 7.45 0.40
C ILE A 11 -10.36 8.48 1.36
N GLN A 12 -10.68 9.69 0.89
CA GLN A 12 -11.28 10.73 1.73
C GLN A 12 -12.79 10.55 1.95
N VAL A 13 -13.52 9.98 0.98
CA VAL A 13 -14.99 9.91 1.01
C VAL A 13 -15.51 8.67 1.76
N LYS A 14 -14.76 7.57 1.76
CA LYS A 14 -15.09 6.37 2.52
C LYS A 14 -13.82 5.88 3.18
N TYR A 15 -13.66 6.16 4.48
CA TYR A 15 -12.61 5.54 5.29
C TYR A 15 -12.68 4.02 5.10
N PRO A 16 -11.81 3.41 4.27
CA PRO A 16 -12.04 2.05 3.83
C PRO A 16 -11.76 1.13 5.01
N LYS A 17 -12.60 0.13 5.23
CA LYS A 17 -12.38 -0.85 6.32
C LYS A 17 -11.25 -1.83 5.99
N CYS A 18 -10.93 -1.95 4.71
CA CYS A 18 -9.91 -2.86 4.20
C CYS A 18 -9.17 -2.18 3.04
N LEU A 19 -7.85 -2.30 3.04
CA LEU A 19 -6.94 -1.82 2.01
C LEU A 19 -6.12 -3.00 1.52
N HIS A 20 -6.09 -3.20 0.21
CA HIS A 20 -5.21 -4.16 -0.43
C HIS A 20 -3.99 -3.40 -0.93
N ILE A 21 -2.79 -3.91 -0.62
CA ILE A 21 -1.53 -3.28 -1.02
C ILE A 21 -0.59 -4.28 -1.68
N SER A 22 0.07 -3.81 -2.72
CA SER A 22 1.21 -4.42 -3.38
C SER A 22 2.08 -3.28 -3.93
N ASP A 23 3.36 -3.54 -4.11
CA ASP A 23 4.26 -2.60 -4.77
C ASP A 23 4.25 -2.81 -6.29
N LYS A 24 4.75 -1.83 -7.03
CA LYS A 24 4.88 -1.91 -8.49
C LYS A 24 5.86 -0.89 -9.04
N HIS A 25 6.38 -1.19 -10.22
CA HIS A 25 7.00 -0.20 -11.09
C HIS A 25 5.93 0.66 -11.78
N PHE A 26 6.16 1.96 -11.90
CA PHE A 26 5.23 2.90 -12.53
C PHE A 26 5.02 2.62 -14.02
N SER A 27 6.03 2.07 -14.69
CA SER A 27 5.96 1.69 -16.10
C SER A 27 5.13 0.44 -16.38
N VAL A 28 4.79 -0.36 -15.36
CA VAL A 28 4.06 -1.62 -15.51
C VAL A 28 2.60 -1.43 -15.08
N LYS A 29 1.66 -1.79 -15.97
CA LYS A 29 0.23 -1.48 -15.76
C LYS A 29 -0.38 -2.25 -14.58
N HIS A 30 -0.05 -3.53 -14.43
CA HIS A 30 -0.60 -4.40 -13.41
C HIS A 30 0.48 -5.36 -12.93
N GLU A 31 1.02 -5.06 -11.75
CA GLU A 31 2.13 -5.76 -11.13
C GLU A 31 1.89 -5.77 -9.62
N HIS A 32 2.28 -6.87 -8.97
CA HIS A 32 2.04 -7.12 -7.56
C HIS A 32 3.35 -7.57 -6.91
N LEU A 33 4.24 -6.62 -6.62
CA LEU A 33 5.53 -6.88 -5.99
C LEU A 33 5.44 -6.83 -4.46
N PRO A 34 6.37 -7.51 -3.78
CA PRO A 34 6.64 -7.27 -2.37
C PRO A 34 6.88 -5.79 -2.07
N ILE A 35 6.52 -5.36 -0.86
CA ILE A 35 6.67 -3.96 -0.45
C ILE A 35 8.16 -3.62 -0.37
N GLY A 36 8.57 -2.55 -1.07
CA GLY A 36 9.95 -2.09 -1.13
C GLY A 36 10.73 -2.57 -2.35
N GLU A 37 10.14 -3.45 -3.17
CA GLU A 37 10.73 -3.93 -4.43
C GLU A 37 10.25 -3.12 -5.66
N GLY A 38 9.28 -2.20 -5.47
CA GLY A 38 8.79 -1.31 -6.51
C GLY A 38 9.11 0.15 -6.24
N GLU A 39 8.30 1.05 -6.80
CA GLU A 39 8.55 2.50 -6.78
C GLU A 39 7.56 3.28 -5.90
N LEU A 40 6.67 2.59 -5.18
CA LEU A 40 5.71 3.25 -4.29
C LEU A 40 6.38 3.71 -2.99
N ASP A 41 6.23 4.99 -2.66
CA ASP A 41 6.65 5.55 -1.37
C ASP A 41 5.60 5.26 -0.29
N PHE A 42 5.66 4.07 0.30
CA PHE A 42 4.77 3.66 1.39
C PHE A 42 4.89 4.52 2.64
N LYS A 43 6.06 5.14 2.88
CA LYS A 43 6.24 6.06 4.00
C LYS A 43 5.40 7.31 3.79
N LEU A 44 5.47 7.93 2.61
CA LEU A 44 4.62 9.06 2.26
C LEU A 44 3.14 8.69 2.32
N ILE A 45 2.78 7.52 1.77
CA ILE A 45 1.39 7.03 1.76
C ILE A 45 0.84 6.93 3.19
N PHE A 46 1.51 6.21 4.08
CA PHE A 46 1.01 5.97 5.44
C PHE A 46 1.19 7.16 6.39
N GLN A 47 2.20 8.01 6.19
CA GLN A 47 2.42 9.16 7.08
C GLN A 47 1.63 10.40 6.68
N LYS A 48 1.23 10.54 5.40
CA LYS A 48 0.53 11.72 4.89
C LYS A 48 -0.92 11.43 4.50
N TYR A 49 -1.14 10.41 3.66
CA TYR A 49 -2.46 10.18 3.05
C TYR A 49 -3.33 9.22 3.87
N LEU A 50 -2.73 8.20 4.46
CA LEU A 50 -3.38 7.19 5.29
C LEU A 50 -2.96 7.29 6.76
N LYS A 51 -2.57 8.50 7.20
CA LYS A 51 -2.13 8.73 8.58
C LYS A 51 -3.19 8.27 9.57
N GLY A 52 -2.80 7.33 10.44
CA GLY A 52 -3.67 6.78 11.47
C GLY A 52 -4.79 5.89 10.93
N TYR A 53 -4.62 5.31 9.74
CA TYR A 53 -5.50 4.27 9.23
C TYR A 53 -5.60 3.09 10.23
N GLN A 54 -6.83 2.75 10.63
CA GLN A 54 -7.14 1.68 11.59
C GLN A 54 -7.82 0.47 10.93
N GLY A 55 -8.00 0.49 9.61
CA GLY A 55 -8.63 -0.61 8.89
C GLY A 55 -7.69 -1.80 8.70
N LYS A 56 -8.21 -2.89 8.15
CA LYS A 56 -7.39 -4.06 7.80
C LYS A 56 -6.51 -3.75 6.58
N ILE A 57 -5.27 -4.19 6.60
CA ILE A 57 -4.36 -4.17 5.45
C ILE A 57 -4.17 -5.62 4.99
N ILE A 58 -4.33 -5.86 3.70
CA ILE A 58 -4.11 -7.15 3.05
C ILE A 58 -2.97 -6.96 2.04
N PHE A 59 -1.93 -7.77 2.17
CA PHE A 59 -0.83 -7.78 1.21
C PHE A 59 -1.23 -8.70 0.06
N GLU A 60 -1.37 -8.15 -1.14
CA GLU A 60 -1.68 -8.90 -2.37
C GLU A 60 -0.41 -9.24 -3.13
N VAL A 61 0.52 -9.90 -2.45
CA VAL A 61 1.81 -10.31 -2.98
C VAL A 61 1.86 -11.83 -3.02
N VAL A 62 2.36 -12.41 -4.10
CA VAL A 62 2.51 -13.86 -4.25
C VAL A 62 3.98 -14.16 -4.11
N ASP A 63 4.41 -14.45 -2.88
CA ASP A 63 5.81 -14.70 -2.58
C ASP A 63 5.97 -15.60 -1.34
N GLU A 64 7.21 -15.92 -0.99
CA GLU A 64 7.55 -16.71 0.20
C GLU A 64 7.19 -15.99 1.50
N ASP A 65 6.91 -16.77 2.56
CA ASP A 65 6.46 -16.26 3.87
C ASP A 65 7.41 -15.19 4.45
N GLU A 66 8.73 -15.35 4.26
CA GLU A 66 9.74 -14.39 4.72
C GLU A 66 9.58 -13.01 4.08
N ILE A 67 9.24 -12.97 2.80
CA ILE A 67 9.05 -11.74 2.03
C ILE A 67 7.74 -11.04 2.44
N ILE A 68 6.70 -11.82 2.75
CA ILE A 68 5.45 -11.31 3.32
C ILE A 68 5.69 -10.71 4.72
N ILE A 69 6.50 -11.37 5.55
CA ILE A 69 6.87 -10.87 6.88
C ILE A 69 7.65 -9.55 6.76
N ASN A 70 8.65 -9.47 5.88
CA ASN A 70 9.39 -8.23 5.63
C ASN A 70 8.49 -7.08 5.15
N SER A 71 7.56 -7.38 4.25
CA SER A 71 6.56 -6.40 3.77
C SER A 71 5.73 -5.84 4.93
N LYS A 72 5.34 -6.69 5.88
CA LYS A 72 4.61 -6.28 7.08
C LYS A 72 5.45 -5.36 7.96
N ASP A 73 6.73 -5.68 8.19
CA ASP A 73 7.61 -4.89 9.04
C ASP A 73 7.84 -3.47 8.48
N ILE A 74 7.98 -3.34 7.14
CA ILE A 74 8.08 -2.04 6.47
C ILE A 74 6.86 -1.18 6.76
N ILE A 75 5.65 -1.73 6.60
CA ILE A 75 4.40 -0.99 6.84
C ILE A 75 4.24 -0.63 8.32
N GLN A 76 4.59 -1.53 9.24
CA GLN A 76 4.55 -1.23 10.68
C GLN A 76 5.47 -0.07 11.05
N ASN A 77 6.67 0.00 10.46
CA ASN A 77 7.60 1.11 10.66
C ASN A 77 7.14 2.43 10.00
N CYS A 78 6.27 2.35 9.00
CA CYS A 78 5.65 3.54 8.40
C CYS A 78 4.50 4.08 9.26
N ASN A 79 3.80 3.18 9.98
CA ASN A 79 2.57 3.45 10.69
C ASN A 79 2.76 3.70 12.21
N CYS A 80 3.95 4.18 12.62
CA CYS A 80 4.25 4.49 14.01
C CYS A 80 3.19 5.43 14.61
N HIS A 81 2.40 4.87 15.55
CA HIS A 81 1.64 5.64 16.55
C HIS A 81 2.57 6.01 17.70
#